data_AF-A0A2G6NV07-F1
#
_entry.id   AF-A0A2G6NV07-F1
#
_cell.length_a   1.000
_cell.length_b   1.000
_cell.length_c   1.000
_cell.angle_alpha   90.00
_cell.angle_beta   90.00
_cell.angle_gamma   90.00
#
_symmetry.space_group_name_H-M   'P 1'
#
loop_
_entity.id
_entity.type
_entity.pdbx_description
1 polymer ?
#
loop_
_entity_poly.entity_id
_entity_poly.type
_entity_poly.pdbx_seq_one_letter_code
_entity_poly.pdbx_strand_id
1 'polypeptide(L)'
;MSSRPGDKERNSGRAVLSCCRDIAPGSDYSPPGISLNAGRWKPKPEPVFWLLAPLRRTVLHHHRGFTFIELITVIFILGILALMAIPNYIRMQNRAKESQVKNNAHTLQLVVEDYAVQHEGVYSDVQADLLPLMPNGTRLVNAFTSGVTEPQFGVAATTPGQIGLVGVVDGGRTTGYRINGWGLSQEILVLVGGR
;
A
#
# COMPACT_ATOMS: atom_id res chain seq x y z
N MET A 1 -18.22 55.49 16.31
CA MET A 1 -18.88 55.22 15.00
C MET A 1 -17.79 54.91 13.99
N SER A 2 -17.79 53.89 13.13
CA SER A 2 -18.87 53.09 12.55
C SER A 2 -18.22 51.87 11.86
N SER A 3 -18.61 50.65 12.20
CA SER A 3 -18.27 49.43 11.45
C SER A 3 -18.92 49.43 10.07
N ARG A 4 -18.27 48.90 9.03
CA ARG A 4 -18.90 48.30 7.83
C ARG A 4 -17.93 47.32 7.11
N PRO A 5 -18.46 46.35 6.34
CA PRO A 5 -18.25 44.92 6.58
C PRO A 5 -17.52 44.20 5.43
N GLY A 6 -16.89 43.05 5.72
CA GLY A 6 -16.27 42.21 4.69
C GLY A 6 -15.55 40.94 5.15
N ASP A 7 -15.65 40.60 6.44
CA ASP A 7 -15.21 39.32 6.99
C ASP A 7 -16.10 38.18 6.49
N LYS A 8 -15.73 37.54 5.38
CA LYS A 8 -16.17 36.18 5.00
C LYS A 8 -15.37 35.75 3.78
N GLU A 9 -14.26 35.03 4.01
CA GLU A 9 -13.64 34.04 3.09
C GLU A 9 -12.18 33.72 3.46
N ARG A 10 -11.61 34.36 4.48
CA ARG A 10 -10.26 34.07 4.98
C ARG A 10 -10.24 32.95 6.05
N ASN A 11 -10.98 31.84 5.88
CA ASN A 11 -10.94 30.75 6.89
C ASN A 11 -11.49 29.38 6.42
N SER A 12 -10.72 28.58 5.65
CA SER A 12 -11.10 27.17 5.42
C SER A 12 -9.95 26.15 5.26
N GLY A 13 -8.67 26.49 5.45
CA GLY A 13 -7.58 25.54 5.14
C GLY A 13 -6.51 25.30 6.20
N ARG A 14 -6.43 26.13 7.26
CA ARG A 14 -5.25 26.16 8.15
C ARG A 14 -5.45 25.60 9.57
N ALA A 15 -6.60 24.98 9.86
CA ALA A 15 -6.94 24.56 11.23
C ALA A 15 -6.77 23.06 11.51
N VAL A 16 -6.13 22.26 10.65
CA VAL A 16 -6.05 20.79 10.85
C VAL A 16 -4.69 20.29 11.33
N LEU A 17 -3.60 21.06 11.19
CA LEU A 17 -2.25 20.54 11.48
C LEU A 17 -1.56 21.12 12.73
N SER A 18 -2.23 21.97 13.51
CA SER A 18 -1.65 22.52 14.75
C SER A 18 -2.01 21.73 16.02
N CYS A 19 -2.83 20.68 15.94
CA CYS A 19 -3.38 20.02 17.13
C CYS A 19 -2.65 18.74 17.59
N CYS A 20 -1.65 18.26 16.84
CA CYS A 20 -0.94 17.02 17.17
C CYS A 20 0.47 17.22 17.76
N ARG A 21 0.88 18.46 18.08
CA ARG A 21 2.25 18.73 18.54
C ARG A 21 2.48 18.54 20.04
N ASP A 22 1.42 18.36 20.85
CA ASP A 22 1.52 18.39 22.32
C ASP A 22 1.05 17.10 23.04
N ILE A 23 1.14 15.92 22.41
CA ILE A 23 0.82 14.65 23.11
C ILE A 23 2.09 14.09 23.76
N ALA A 24 2.31 14.44 25.03
CA ALA A 24 3.24 13.71 25.90
C ALA A 24 2.64 12.34 26.26
N PRO A 25 3.45 11.26 26.35
CA PRO A 25 2.95 9.93 26.65
C PRO A 25 2.55 9.80 28.12
N GLY A 26 1.29 9.44 28.38
CA GLY A 26 0.81 9.03 29.71
C GLY A 26 -0.18 9.95 30.43
N SER A 27 -1.05 10.68 29.72
CA SER A 27 -2.15 11.42 30.36
C SER A 27 -3.51 10.81 30.01
N ASP A 28 -4.29 10.50 31.04
CA ASP A 28 -5.68 10.08 30.98
C ASP A 28 -6.54 11.17 30.33
N TYR A 29 -6.88 10.98 29.06
CA TYR A 29 -7.88 11.81 28.39
C TYR A 29 -9.29 11.32 28.75
N SER A 30 -9.85 11.85 29.84
CA SER A 30 -11.29 11.86 30.07
C SER A 30 -11.88 13.12 29.42
N PRO A 31 -12.75 13.01 28.41
CA PRO A 31 -13.33 14.18 27.76
C PRO A 31 -14.33 14.89 28.69
N PRO A 32 -14.26 16.22 28.85
CA PRO A 32 -15.23 16.96 29.65
C PRO A 32 -16.51 17.16 28.82
N GLY A 33 -17.65 16.71 29.35
CA GLY A 33 -18.96 17.22 28.91
C GLY A 33 -20.03 16.20 28.48
N ILE A 34 -19.91 14.91 28.78
CA ILE A 34 -21.04 13.98 28.66
C ILE A 34 -21.50 13.59 30.06
N SER A 35 -22.54 14.30 30.54
CA SER A 35 -23.35 13.81 31.66
C SER A 35 -24.12 12.59 31.17
N LEU A 36 -23.61 11.39 31.46
CA LEU A 36 -24.39 10.17 31.38
C LEU A 36 -25.45 10.24 32.48
N ASN A 37 -26.57 10.89 32.18
CA ASN A 37 -27.78 10.73 32.99
C ASN A 37 -28.15 9.25 32.86
N ALA A 38 -27.91 8.48 33.92
CA ALA A 38 -28.29 7.08 34.04
C ALA A 38 -29.82 6.98 34.17
N GLY A 39 -30.53 7.43 33.15
CA GLY A 39 -31.95 7.23 32.96
C GLY A 39 -32.17 5.74 32.71
N ARG A 40 -32.45 5.02 33.79
CA ARG A 40 -32.83 3.61 33.78
C ARG A 40 -34.05 3.43 32.87
N TRP A 41 -33.79 2.94 31.66
CA TRP A 41 -34.83 2.59 30.70
C TRP A 41 -35.80 1.56 31.33
N LYS A 42 -37.02 2.00 31.59
CA LYS A 42 -38.15 1.16 32.00
C LYS A 42 -39.10 1.04 30.79
N PRO A 43 -39.13 -0.09 30.08
CA PRO A 43 -40.12 -0.27 29.02
C PRO A 43 -41.53 -0.30 29.64
N LYS A 44 -42.45 0.48 29.07
CA LYS A 44 -43.86 0.50 29.46
C LYS A 44 -44.57 -0.70 28.81
N PRO A 45 -45.34 -1.51 29.56
CA PRO A 45 -46.07 -2.62 28.96
C PRO A 45 -47.36 -2.13 28.30
N GLU A 46 -47.42 -2.16 26.97
CA GLU A 46 -48.65 -2.01 26.19
C GLU A 46 -49.42 -3.35 26.17
N PRO A 47 -50.77 -3.40 26.27
CA PRO A 47 -51.53 -4.61 26.54
C PRO A 47 -51.85 -5.50 25.32
N VAL A 48 -51.18 -5.32 24.18
CA VAL A 48 -51.52 -6.03 22.93
C VAL A 48 -50.64 -7.26 22.66
N PHE A 49 -49.70 -7.57 23.57
CA PHE A 49 -48.66 -8.59 23.36
C PHE A 49 -49.14 -10.05 23.47
N TRP A 50 -50.39 -10.32 23.86
CA TRP A 50 -50.87 -11.69 24.09
C TRP A 50 -51.62 -12.35 22.93
N LEU A 51 -51.85 -11.67 21.81
CA LEU A 51 -52.69 -12.25 20.74
C LEU A 51 -51.93 -13.05 19.66
N LEU A 52 -50.61 -13.18 19.75
CA LEU A 52 -49.81 -13.94 18.77
C LEU A 52 -48.73 -14.81 19.43
N ALA A 53 -49.17 -15.82 20.18
CA ALA A 53 -48.45 -17.09 20.22
C ALA A 53 -49.49 -18.19 19.96
N PRO A 54 -49.22 -19.23 19.14
CA PRO A 54 -47.93 -19.84 18.85
C PRO A 54 -47.67 -19.95 17.33
N LEU A 55 -46.45 -20.19 16.87
CA LEU A 55 -46.00 -21.54 16.54
C LEU A 55 -44.48 -21.50 16.53
N ARG A 56 -43.90 -21.98 17.62
CA ARG A 56 -42.49 -22.37 17.63
C ARG A 56 -42.39 -23.59 16.71
N ARG A 57 -42.22 -23.34 15.41
CA ARG A 57 -41.78 -24.36 14.44
C ARG A 57 -40.37 -24.74 14.90
N THR A 58 -40.27 -25.77 15.72
CA THR A 58 -39.01 -26.49 15.87
C THR A 58 -38.71 -27.05 14.50
N VAL A 59 -37.82 -26.38 13.77
CA VAL A 59 -37.17 -26.97 12.61
C VAL A 59 -36.49 -28.21 13.17
N LEU A 60 -37.13 -29.37 12.97
CA LEU A 60 -36.52 -30.67 13.25
C LEU A 60 -35.23 -30.67 12.42
N HIS A 61 -34.10 -30.48 13.09
CA HIS A 61 -32.79 -30.62 12.48
C HIS A 61 -32.68 -32.07 11.99
N HIS A 62 -33.05 -32.28 10.74
CA HIS A 62 -32.74 -33.48 10.00
C HIS A 62 -31.21 -33.48 9.87
N HIS A 63 -30.54 -34.17 10.80
CA HIS A 63 -29.15 -34.56 10.64
C HIS A 63 -29.07 -35.58 9.50
N ARG A 64 -29.15 -35.08 8.26
CA ARG A 64 -28.79 -35.86 7.08
C ARG A 64 -27.26 -35.93 7.08
N GLY A 65 -26.74 -37.13 7.24
CA GLY A 65 -25.31 -37.39 7.13
C GLY A 65 -24.81 -37.01 5.74
N PHE A 66 -23.69 -36.30 5.68
CA PHE A 66 -22.99 -35.97 4.45
C PHE A 66 -22.49 -37.26 3.81
N THR A 67 -22.85 -37.50 2.56
CA THR A 67 -22.49 -38.75 1.89
C THR A 67 -21.02 -38.71 1.46
N PHE A 68 -20.33 -39.85 1.49
CA PHE A 68 -18.94 -39.91 1.02
C PHE A 68 -18.83 -39.56 -0.48
N ILE A 69 -19.89 -39.82 -1.24
CA ILE A 69 -19.97 -39.47 -2.67
C ILE A 69 -20.15 -37.96 -2.90
N GLU A 70 -20.87 -37.24 -2.03
CA GLU A 70 -20.92 -35.77 -2.06
C GLU A 70 -19.53 -35.17 -1.82
N LEU A 71 -18.76 -35.72 -0.89
CA LEU A 71 -17.40 -35.21 -0.66
C LEU A 71 -16.49 -35.47 -1.86
N ILE A 72 -16.52 -36.70 -2.40
CA ILE A 72 -15.62 -37.12 -3.47
C ILE A 72 -15.85 -36.32 -4.75
N THR A 73 -17.11 -36.11 -5.14
CA THR A 73 -17.42 -35.38 -6.38
C THR A 73 -17.02 -33.90 -6.28
N VAL A 74 -17.13 -33.30 -5.09
CA VAL A 74 -16.69 -31.92 -4.86
C VAL A 74 -15.17 -31.79 -5.00
N ILE A 75 -14.39 -32.63 -4.31
CA ILE A 75 -12.92 -32.57 -4.43
C ILE A 75 -12.44 -32.97 -5.84
N PHE A 76 -13.20 -33.81 -6.55
CA PHE A 76 -12.92 -34.16 -7.94
C PHE A 76 -13.05 -32.96 -8.87
N ILE A 77 -14.15 -32.21 -8.80
CA ILE A 77 -14.35 -31.00 -9.61
C ILE A 77 -13.34 -29.92 -9.20
N LEU A 78 -13.09 -29.73 -7.90
CA LEU A 78 -12.07 -28.79 -7.42
C LEU A 78 -10.67 -29.16 -7.92
N GLY A 79 -10.36 -30.45 -8.06
CA GLY A 79 -9.10 -30.93 -8.65
C GLY A 79 -8.93 -30.51 -10.11
N ILE A 80 -9.99 -30.65 -10.93
CA ILE A 80 -9.96 -30.24 -12.34
C ILE A 80 -9.77 -28.71 -12.46
N LEU A 81 -10.49 -27.94 -11.66
CA LEU A 81 -10.38 -26.48 -11.66
C LEU A 81 -8.98 -26.01 -11.21
N ALA A 82 -8.43 -26.63 -10.17
CA ALA A 82 -7.10 -26.30 -9.66
C ALA A 82 -6.01 -26.59 -10.71
N LEU A 83 -6.12 -27.69 -11.46
CA LEU A 83 -5.16 -28.06 -12.49
C LEU A 83 -5.00 -26.98 -13.57
N MET A 84 -6.11 -26.36 -14.00
CA MET A 84 -6.06 -25.27 -14.97
C MET A 84 -5.64 -23.93 -14.35
N ALA A 85 -6.05 -23.66 -13.11
CA ALA A 85 -5.84 -22.38 -12.45
C ALA A 85 -4.37 -22.17 -12.01
N ILE A 86 -3.73 -23.18 -11.43
CA ILE A 86 -2.38 -23.09 -10.86
C ILE A 86 -1.33 -22.54 -11.84
N PRO A 87 -1.16 -23.08 -13.07
CA PRO A 87 -0.12 -22.58 -13.98
C PRO A 87 -0.38 -21.14 -14.43
N ASN A 88 -1.65 -20.74 -14.57
CA ASN A 88 -1.98 -19.36 -14.93
C ASN A 88 -1.72 -18.40 -13.76
N TYR A 89 -2.07 -18.81 -12.55
CA TYR A 89 -1.85 -18.04 -11.34
C TYR A 89 -0.37 -17.72 -11.12
N ILE A 90 0.53 -18.70 -11.30
CA ILE A 90 1.99 -18.49 -11.17
C ILE A 90 2.50 -17.45 -12.18
N ARG A 91 2.05 -17.52 -13.44
CA ARG A 91 2.42 -16.51 -14.46
C ARG A 91 1.91 -15.12 -14.13
N MET A 92 0.68 -15.02 -13.61
CA MET A 92 0.09 -13.74 -13.20
C MET A 92 0.86 -13.12 -12.03
N GLN A 93 1.25 -13.93 -11.04
CA GLN A 93 2.10 -13.47 -9.93
C GLN A 93 3.46 -12.97 -10.42
N ASN A 94 4.12 -13.69 -11.33
CA ASN A 94 5.41 -13.26 -11.87
C ASN A 94 5.29 -11.93 -12.63
N ARG A 95 4.24 -11.75 -13.44
CA ARG A 95 3.95 -10.49 -14.14
C ARG A 95 3.68 -9.34 -13.17
N ALA A 96 2.98 -9.60 -12.07
CA ALA A 96 2.75 -8.59 -11.04
C ALA A 96 4.06 -8.14 -10.37
N LYS A 97 4.96 -9.09 -10.06
CA LYS A 97 6.29 -8.79 -9.52
C LYS A 97 7.14 -7.99 -10.52
N GLU A 98 7.14 -8.36 -11.80
CA GLU A 98 7.83 -7.60 -12.85
C GLU A 98 7.26 -6.18 -13.01
N SER A 99 5.95 -6.01 -12.89
CA SER A 99 5.32 -4.69 -12.88
C SER A 99 5.78 -3.84 -11.70
N GLN A 100 5.97 -4.46 -10.52
CA GLN A 100 6.49 -3.75 -9.35
C GLN A 100 7.94 -3.30 -9.56
N VAL A 101 8.80 -4.14 -10.17
CA VAL A 101 10.18 -3.75 -10.53
C VAL A 101 10.18 -2.54 -11.47
N LYS A 102 9.30 -2.53 -12.48
CA LYS A 102 9.16 -1.38 -13.39
C LYS A 102 8.72 -0.11 -12.65
N ASN A 103 7.74 -0.22 -11.75
CA ASN A 103 7.28 0.91 -10.95
C ASN A 103 8.39 1.45 -10.05
N ASN A 104 9.12 0.58 -9.37
CA ASN A 104 10.26 0.96 -8.53
C ASN A 104 11.38 1.62 -9.36
N ALA A 105 11.62 1.17 -10.60
CA ALA A 105 12.60 1.79 -11.50
C ALA A 105 12.17 3.19 -11.92
N HIS A 106 10.88 3.43 -12.15
CA HIS A 106 10.35 4.78 -12.38
C HIS A 106 10.43 5.66 -11.14
N THR A 107 10.17 5.12 -9.94
CA THR A 107 10.40 5.86 -8.69
C THR A 107 11.86 6.29 -8.57
N LEU A 108 12.80 5.38 -8.90
CA LEU A 108 14.22 5.71 -8.90
C LEU A 108 14.57 6.78 -9.95
N GLN A 109 13.96 6.70 -11.13
CA GLN A 109 14.14 7.71 -12.17
C GLN A 109 13.76 9.10 -11.64
N LEU A 110 12.61 9.23 -10.98
CA LEU A 110 12.19 10.50 -10.39
C LEU A 110 13.19 11.01 -9.34
N VAL A 111 13.73 10.13 -8.51
CA VAL A 111 14.72 10.48 -7.49
C VAL A 111 16.03 10.98 -8.13
N VAL A 112 16.48 10.31 -9.18
CA VAL A 112 17.71 10.68 -9.89
C VAL A 112 17.55 12.01 -10.64
N GLU A 113 16.39 12.25 -11.25
CA GLU A 113 16.07 13.52 -11.89
C GLU A 113 15.92 14.66 -10.87
N ASP A 114 15.29 14.41 -9.72
CA ASP A 114 15.19 15.40 -8.64
C ASP A 114 16.57 15.78 -8.09
N TYR A 115 17.46 14.81 -7.91
CA TYR A 115 18.84 15.07 -7.53
C TYR A 115 19.55 15.98 -8.55
N ALA A 116 19.39 15.70 -9.85
CA ALA A 116 20.02 16.50 -10.91
C ALA A 116 19.49 17.94 -10.94
N VAL A 117 18.19 18.14 -10.71
CA VAL A 117 17.61 19.49 -10.60
C VAL A 117 18.24 20.29 -9.46
N GLN A 118 18.59 19.64 -8.35
CA GLN A 118 19.22 20.28 -7.19
C GLN A 118 20.73 20.51 -7.37
N HIS A 119 21.39 19.78 -8.28
CA HIS A 119 22.84 19.77 -8.47
C HIS A 119 23.26 20.22 -9.88
N GLU A 120 22.59 21.24 -10.43
CA GLU A 120 22.95 21.89 -11.70
C GLU A 120 23.04 20.92 -12.90
N GLY A 121 22.22 19.86 -12.90
CA GLY A 121 22.19 18.85 -13.95
C GLY A 121 23.23 17.74 -13.82
N VAL A 122 23.96 17.67 -12.70
CA VAL A 122 24.87 16.55 -12.40
C VAL A 122 24.10 15.41 -11.76
N TYR A 123 24.22 14.22 -12.32
CA TYR A 123 23.60 13.01 -11.77
C TYR A 123 24.55 12.32 -10.79
N SER A 124 24.00 11.60 -9.81
CA SER A 124 24.77 10.72 -8.93
C SER A 124 24.26 9.30 -9.06
N ASP A 125 25.16 8.33 -8.96
CA ASP A 125 24.86 6.91 -8.81
C ASP A 125 25.28 6.37 -7.43
N VAL A 126 25.61 7.26 -6.49
CA VAL A 126 26.06 6.93 -5.14
C VAL A 126 24.87 6.86 -4.19
N GLN A 127 24.85 5.83 -3.34
CA GLN A 127 23.75 5.60 -2.40
C GLN A 127 23.52 6.78 -1.44
N ALA A 128 24.59 7.37 -0.90
CA ALA A 128 24.50 8.42 0.12
C ALA A 128 23.74 9.66 -0.37
N ASP A 129 23.85 9.96 -1.66
CA ASP A 129 23.26 11.13 -2.29
C ASP A 129 21.78 10.93 -2.58
N LEU A 130 21.41 9.72 -3.01
CA LEU A 130 20.06 9.42 -3.49
C LEU A 130 19.13 8.87 -2.41
N LEU A 131 19.66 8.17 -1.40
CA LEU A 131 18.85 7.55 -0.35
C LEU A 131 17.95 8.56 0.41
N PRO A 132 18.41 9.78 0.75
CA PRO A 132 17.56 10.78 1.42
C PRO A 132 16.36 11.25 0.58
N LEU A 133 16.47 11.17 -0.75
CA LEU A 133 15.43 11.58 -1.68
C LEU A 133 14.43 10.44 -1.99
N MET A 134 14.75 9.20 -1.62
CA MET A 134 13.85 8.08 -1.79
C MET A 134 12.65 8.16 -0.84
N PRO A 135 11.51 7.52 -1.19
CA PRO A 135 10.38 7.42 -0.28
C PRO A 135 10.79 6.83 1.08
N ASN A 136 10.48 7.53 2.16
CA ASN A 136 10.84 7.18 3.54
C ASN A 136 12.35 7.16 3.84
N GLY A 137 13.22 7.65 2.95
CA GLY A 137 14.68 7.64 3.17
C GLY A 137 15.28 6.23 3.25
N THR A 138 14.57 5.23 2.73
CA THR A 138 14.95 3.82 2.78
C THR A 138 15.05 3.23 1.39
N ARG A 139 15.81 2.14 1.26
CA ARG A 139 15.84 1.32 0.05
C ARG A 139 14.44 0.79 -0.27
N LEU A 140 14.21 0.52 -1.55
CA LEU A 140 12.99 -0.08 -2.05
C LEU A 140 13.00 -1.59 -1.82
N VAL A 141 11.80 -2.17 -1.75
CA VAL A 141 11.60 -3.61 -1.59
C VAL A 141 11.71 -4.30 -2.94
N ASN A 142 12.48 -5.39 -2.99
CA ASN A 142 12.55 -6.30 -4.12
C ASN A 142 11.31 -7.20 -4.15
N ALA A 143 10.58 -7.20 -5.28
CA ALA A 143 9.33 -7.94 -5.44
C ALA A 143 9.46 -9.48 -5.41
N PHE A 144 10.67 -10.01 -5.63
CA PHE A 144 10.93 -11.44 -5.72
C PHE A 144 11.45 -12.04 -4.41
N THR A 145 12.28 -11.29 -3.67
CA THR A 145 12.87 -11.72 -2.40
C THR A 145 12.21 -11.11 -1.17
N SER A 146 11.35 -10.09 -1.36
CA SER A 146 10.74 -9.28 -0.30
C SER A 146 11.74 -8.54 0.60
N GLY A 147 13.01 -8.46 0.22
CA GLY A 147 14.05 -7.75 0.95
C GLY A 147 14.12 -6.26 0.61
N VAL A 148 14.56 -5.44 1.56
CA VAL A 148 14.80 -4.00 1.38
C VAL A 148 16.20 -3.79 0.81
N THR A 149 16.38 -4.16 -0.45
CA THR A 149 17.70 -4.26 -1.09
C THR A 149 17.90 -3.33 -2.28
N GLU A 150 16.87 -2.63 -2.75
CA GLU A 150 16.93 -1.89 -4.03
C GLU A 150 17.05 -0.36 -3.85
N PRO A 151 17.63 0.36 -4.80
CA PRO A 151 18.35 -0.12 -5.98
C PRO A 151 19.77 -0.57 -5.63
N GLN A 152 20.45 -1.18 -6.60
CA GLN A 152 21.90 -1.33 -6.64
C GLN A 152 22.51 -0.07 -7.24
N PHE A 153 23.48 0.51 -6.54
CA PHE A 153 24.11 1.79 -6.86
C PHE A 153 25.46 1.56 -7.54
N GLY A 154 25.75 2.29 -8.63
CA GLY A 154 26.97 2.17 -9.43
C GLY A 154 27.11 0.85 -10.22
N VAL A 155 26.08 0.01 -10.22
CA VAL A 155 26.11 -1.33 -10.83
C VAL A 155 24.76 -1.64 -11.47
N ALA A 156 24.79 -2.26 -12.65
CA ALA A 156 23.59 -2.76 -13.31
C ALA A 156 22.98 -3.97 -12.59
N ALA A 157 21.65 -4.06 -12.53
CA ALA A 157 20.95 -5.22 -11.99
C ALA A 157 21.24 -6.47 -12.83
N THR A 158 21.48 -7.60 -12.17
CA THR A 158 21.78 -8.89 -12.82
C THR A 158 20.98 -10.06 -12.26
N THR A 159 20.30 -9.88 -11.12
CA THR A 159 19.52 -10.94 -10.48
C THR A 159 18.02 -10.58 -10.42
N PRO A 160 17.13 -11.59 -10.28
CA PRO A 160 15.68 -11.37 -10.31
C PRO A 160 15.17 -10.33 -9.30
N GLY A 161 14.41 -9.37 -9.81
CA GLY A 161 13.78 -8.33 -9.01
C GLY A 161 14.64 -7.12 -8.69
N GLN A 162 15.93 -7.14 -9.06
CA GLN A 162 16.82 -6.03 -8.83
C GLN A 162 16.60 -4.87 -9.79
N ILE A 163 16.97 -3.69 -9.31
CA ILE A 163 17.06 -2.47 -10.12
C ILE A 163 18.45 -1.90 -9.93
N GLY A 164 19.17 -1.69 -11.03
CA GLY A 164 20.50 -1.11 -11.02
C GLY A 164 20.46 0.31 -11.54
N LEU A 165 21.35 1.15 -11.00
CA LEU A 165 21.61 2.50 -11.47
C LEU A 165 23.11 2.61 -11.77
N VAL A 166 23.43 3.08 -12.97
CA VAL A 166 24.80 3.35 -13.41
C VAL A 166 24.85 4.77 -13.95
N GLY A 167 25.77 5.59 -13.42
CA GLY A 167 26.05 6.91 -13.96
C GLY A 167 26.73 6.81 -15.33
N VAL A 168 26.29 7.62 -16.29
CA VAL A 168 26.98 7.80 -17.58
C VAL A 168 27.89 9.02 -17.44
N VAL A 169 29.19 8.79 -17.63
CA VAL A 169 30.22 9.82 -17.43
C VAL A 169 30.73 10.30 -18.78
N ASP A 170 30.56 11.60 -19.05
CA ASP A 170 31.11 12.29 -20.21
C ASP A 170 31.99 13.45 -19.76
N GLY A 171 33.22 13.52 -20.29
CA GLY A 171 34.17 14.60 -19.95
C GLY A 171 34.56 14.66 -18.46
N GLY A 172 34.46 13.54 -17.73
CA GLY A 172 34.79 13.47 -16.30
C GLY A 172 33.68 13.93 -15.35
N ARG A 173 32.47 14.21 -15.86
CA ARG A 173 31.27 14.47 -15.05
C ARG A 173 30.19 13.45 -15.38
N THR A 174 29.39 13.08 -14.38
CA THR A 174 28.21 12.23 -14.59
C THR A 174 27.08 13.07 -15.18
N THR A 175 26.95 13.01 -16.51
CA THR A 175 25.98 13.82 -17.26
C THR A 175 24.69 13.07 -17.59
N GLY A 176 24.66 11.76 -17.33
CA GLY A 176 23.44 10.97 -17.45
C GLY A 176 23.41 9.75 -16.57
N TYR A 177 22.38 8.95 -16.75
CA TYR A 177 22.14 7.72 -16.02
C TYR A 177 21.56 6.63 -16.91
N ARG A 178 21.84 5.38 -16.54
CA ARG A 178 21.18 4.18 -17.04
C ARG A 178 20.62 3.41 -15.86
N ILE A 179 19.30 3.27 -15.81
CA ILE A 179 18.59 2.42 -14.87
C ILE A 179 18.15 1.16 -15.59
N ASN A 180 18.45 -0.02 -15.04
CA ASN A 180 17.96 -1.28 -15.58
C ASN A 180 17.19 -2.07 -14.53
N GLY A 181 16.10 -2.72 -14.95
CA GLY A 181 15.27 -3.59 -14.10
C GLY A 181 15.35 -5.04 -14.57
N TRP A 182 15.63 -5.95 -13.66
CA TRP A 182 15.74 -7.38 -13.97
C TRP A 182 14.46 -8.13 -13.55
N GLY A 183 13.85 -8.82 -14.50
CA GLY A 183 12.68 -9.68 -14.28
C GLY A 183 13.07 -11.06 -13.77
N LEU A 184 12.20 -12.06 -13.94
CA LEU A 184 12.50 -13.41 -13.43
C LEU A 184 13.74 -14.05 -14.10
N SER A 185 13.96 -13.80 -15.39
CA SER A 185 15.01 -14.47 -16.16
C SER A 185 15.81 -13.55 -17.08
N GLN A 186 15.38 -12.30 -17.25
CA GLN A 186 15.98 -11.37 -18.22
C GLN A 186 15.75 -9.93 -17.79
N GLU A 187 16.51 -9.02 -18.37
CA GLU A 187 16.26 -7.59 -18.28
C GLU A 187 14.90 -7.24 -18.90
N ILE A 188 14.04 -6.55 -18.15
CA ILE A 188 12.66 -6.23 -18.55
C ILE A 188 12.44 -4.75 -18.85
N LEU A 189 13.38 -3.89 -18.44
CA LEU A 189 13.30 -2.44 -18.60
C LEU A 189 14.70 -1.84 -18.56
N VAL A 190 14.94 -0.88 -19.46
CA VAL A 190 16.06 0.05 -19.38
C VAL A 190 15.53 1.46 -19.56
N LEU A 191 15.89 2.34 -18.63
CA LEU A 191 15.62 3.76 -18.68
C LEU A 191 16.97 4.45 -18.80
N VAL A 192 17.10 5.35 -19.77
CA VAL A 192 18.30 6.17 -19.95
C VAL A 192 17.84 7.62 -19.99
N GLY A 193 18.58 8.49 -19.31
CA GLY A 193 18.33 9.92 -19.26
C GLY A 193 19.62 10.70 -18.99
N GLY A 194 19.55 12.02 -19.14
CA GLY A 194 20.72 12.90 -19.11
C GLY A 194 21.59 12.82 -20.39
N ARG A 195 22.49 13.80 -20.54
CA ARG A 195 23.41 13.95 -21.67
C ARG A 195 24.54 14.90 -21.30
#